data_AF-A0A2K0UN61-F1
#
_entry.id   AF-A0A2K0UN61-F1
#
_cell.length_a   1.000
_cell.length_b   1.000
_cell.length_c   1.000
_cell.angle_alpha   90.00
_cell.angle_beta   90.00
_cell.angle_gamma   90.00
#
_symmetry.space_group_name_H-M   'P 1'
#
loop_
_entity.id
_entity.type
_entity.pdbx_description
1 polymer ?
#
loop_
_entity_poly.entity_id
_entity_poly.type
_entity_poly.pdbx_seq_one_letter_code
_entity_poly.pdbx_strand_id
1 'polypeptide(L)'
;MAHYIPTQAISVMNLITPAFATSGTIFTKAASFLSSFIGGGDGQDLSFQEINRKKLATDYDLPRDVQLELGPMRMKKIFEGDTTGANDEALQCLRKGDGRSWGECDDYNAFVKAFVSAERQKQQLDANSQGHTKLKVRAYFAESDVMIGAGGQKYVEECWGWQENTFDDVIDFKSATVPGTDHDSVMESIEVLEKLFIDVKGNLT
;
A
#
# COMPACT_ATOMS: atom_id res chain seq x y z
N MET A 1 8.14 17.17 -5.39
CA MET A 1 8.65 16.30 -6.48
C MET A 1 9.60 15.29 -5.86
N ALA A 2 9.31 14.00 -5.97
CA ALA A 2 10.13 12.92 -5.42
C ALA A 2 11.39 12.76 -6.29
N HIS A 3 12.48 13.43 -5.92
CA HIS A 3 13.73 13.44 -6.70
C HIS A 3 14.64 12.22 -6.42
N TYR A 4 14.25 11.34 -5.48
CA TYR A 4 15.08 10.24 -4.99
C TYR A 4 14.28 8.96 -4.78
N ILE A 5 13.41 8.63 -5.74
CA ILE A 5 12.72 7.34 -5.73
C ILE A 5 13.80 6.23 -5.80
N PRO A 6 13.94 5.36 -4.78
CA PRO A 6 14.98 4.34 -4.73
C PRO A 6 14.66 3.27 -5.77
N THR A 7 15.03 3.55 -7.01
CA THR A 7 14.60 2.83 -8.21
C THR A 7 15.05 1.38 -8.18
N GLN A 8 16.19 1.10 -7.55
CA GLN A 8 16.65 -0.27 -7.32
C GLN A 8 15.76 -1.02 -6.32
N ALA A 9 15.40 -0.41 -5.19
CA ALA A 9 14.50 -1.01 -4.20
C ALA A 9 13.10 -1.25 -4.79
N ILE A 10 12.56 -0.32 -5.58
CA ILE A 10 11.26 -0.45 -6.26
C ILE A 10 11.33 -1.46 -7.42
N SER A 11 12.42 -1.50 -8.18
CA SER A 11 12.60 -2.51 -9.24
C SER A 11 12.67 -3.93 -8.67
N VAL A 12 13.25 -4.07 -7.48
CA VAL A 12 13.30 -5.31 -6.72
C VAL A 12 11.92 -5.61 -6.14
N MET A 13 11.15 -4.61 -5.66
CA MET A 13 9.76 -4.82 -5.22
C MET A 13 8.89 -5.52 -6.26
N ASN A 14 9.06 -5.25 -7.55
CA ASN A 14 8.36 -5.95 -8.64
C ASN A 14 8.83 -7.40 -8.89
N LEU A 15 10.06 -7.76 -8.49
CA LEU A 15 10.66 -9.08 -8.73
C LEU A 15 10.54 -10.02 -7.53
N ILE A 16 10.41 -9.48 -6.31
CA ILE A 16 10.30 -10.25 -5.06
C ILE A 16 9.00 -9.95 -4.30
N THR A 17 7.94 -9.49 -4.98
CA THR A 17 6.69 -9.12 -4.31
C THR A 17 6.07 -10.22 -3.42
N PRO A 18 6.14 -11.52 -3.78
CA PRO A 18 5.69 -12.59 -2.88
C PRO A 18 6.50 -12.64 -1.57
N ALA A 19 7.77 -12.22 -1.60
CA ALA A 19 8.62 -12.20 -0.41
C ALA A 19 8.25 -11.10 0.59
N PHE A 20 7.40 -10.13 0.25
CA PHE A 20 6.98 -9.08 1.20
C PHE A 20 6.19 -9.65 2.37
N ALA A 21 5.51 -10.77 2.17
CA ALA A 21 4.64 -11.41 3.15
C ALA A 21 5.34 -12.19 4.29
N THR A 22 6.67 -12.15 4.38
CA THR A 22 7.45 -13.07 5.21
C THR A 22 7.98 -12.46 6.51
N SER A 23 7.83 -11.15 6.73
CA SER A 23 8.62 -10.36 7.69
C SER A 23 8.00 -10.22 9.09
N GLY A 24 7.88 -11.35 9.79
CA GLY A 24 7.67 -11.38 11.25
C GLY A 24 8.88 -11.90 12.02
N THR A 25 10.00 -11.18 12.05
CA THR A 25 11.18 -11.59 12.87
C THR A 25 11.69 -10.48 13.78
N ILE A 26 11.85 -10.87 15.04
CA ILE A 26 12.22 -10.13 16.24
C ILE A 26 13.67 -9.60 16.16
N PHE A 27 13.88 -8.30 16.40
CA PHE A 27 15.23 -7.70 16.50
C PHE A 27 15.63 -7.43 17.95
N THR A 28 16.88 -7.73 18.31
CA THR A 28 17.47 -7.38 19.61
C THR A 28 18.61 -6.35 19.46
N LYS A 29 18.53 -5.28 20.27
CA LYS A 29 19.60 -4.35 20.70
C LYS A 29 20.21 -3.33 19.72
N ALA A 30 19.46 -2.85 18.75
CA ALA A 30 19.35 -1.41 18.41
C ALA A 30 17.90 -1.05 18.05
N ALA A 31 17.01 -2.00 18.31
CA ALA A 31 15.70 -2.10 17.74
C ALA A 31 14.64 -1.37 18.55
N SER A 32 14.88 -0.88 19.76
CA SER A 32 13.77 -0.36 20.59
C SER A 32 13.06 0.88 20.02
N PHE A 33 13.73 1.64 19.14
CA PHE A 33 13.09 2.74 18.39
C PHE A 33 12.55 2.31 17.02
N LEU A 34 13.13 1.25 16.43
CA LEU A 34 12.72 0.68 15.14
C LEU A 34 11.66 -0.42 15.29
N SER A 35 11.48 -0.99 16.47
CA SER A 35 10.46 -1.97 16.85
C SER A 35 9.09 -1.32 17.03
N SER A 36 9.07 0.01 17.14
CA SER A 36 7.86 0.81 17.00
C SER A 36 7.53 1.14 15.54
N PHE A 37 8.46 0.88 14.60
CA PHE A 37 8.29 1.03 13.14
C PHE A 37 8.24 -0.32 12.40
N ILE A 38 8.61 -1.41 13.08
CA ILE A 38 8.64 -2.79 12.59
C ILE A 38 8.04 -3.60 13.74
N GLY A 39 6.72 -3.78 13.69
CA GLY A 39 5.89 -4.28 14.77
C GLY A 39 6.43 -5.50 15.51
N GLY A 40 6.44 -5.40 16.84
CA GLY A 40 6.29 -6.56 17.71
C GLY A 40 4.80 -6.75 17.99
N GLY A 41 4.13 -7.59 17.19
CA GLY A 41 2.73 -7.95 17.35
C GLY A 41 2.51 -9.13 18.29
N ASP A 42 1.40 -9.07 19.04
CA ASP A 42 0.88 -10.07 19.97
C ASP A 42 0.54 -11.41 19.26
N GLY A 43 0.34 -12.49 20.02
CA GLY A 43 0.31 -13.88 19.55
C GLY A 43 -0.69 -14.28 18.44
N GLN A 44 -1.56 -13.37 17.98
CA GLN A 44 -2.41 -13.56 16.78
C GLN A 44 -1.65 -13.31 15.46
N ASP A 45 -0.66 -12.40 15.47
CA ASP A 45 0.17 -12.02 14.32
C ASP A 45 0.97 -13.22 13.78
N LEU A 46 1.40 -14.10 14.69
CA LEU A 46 2.06 -15.36 14.35
C LEU A 46 1.19 -16.24 13.43
N SER A 47 -0.14 -16.27 13.63
CA SER A 47 -1.02 -17.16 12.87
C SER A 47 -1.21 -16.71 11.42
N PHE A 48 -1.39 -15.40 11.19
CA PHE A 48 -1.54 -14.83 9.86
C PHE A 48 -0.25 -14.97 9.04
N GLN A 49 0.88 -14.62 9.66
CA GLN A 49 2.20 -14.78 9.05
C GLN A 49 2.53 -16.25 8.76
N GLU A 50 2.18 -17.18 9.65
CA GLU A 50 2.36 -18.62 9.41
C GLU A 50 1.50 -19.14 8.26
N ILE A 51 0.26 -18.65 8.11
CA ILE A 51 -0.60 -18.96 6.96
C ILE A 51 0.07 -18.47 5.67
N ASN A 52 0.53 -17.22 5.62
CA ASN A 52 1.19 -16.67 4.43
C ASN A 52 2.50 -17.41 4.11
N ARG A 53 3.30 -17.74 5.12
CA ARG A 53 4.54 -18.51 4.94
C ARG A 53 4.28 -19.90 4.36
N LYS A 54 3.23 -20.58 4.85
CA LYS A 54 2.82 -21.89 4.32
C LYS A 54 2.34 -21.78 2.88
N LYS A 55 1.55 -20.75 2.56
CA LYS A 55 1.06 -20.48 1.21
C LYS A 55 2.22 -20.22 0.25
N LEU A 56 3.19 -19.39 0.64
CA LEU A 56 4.41 -19.16 -0.14
C LEU A 56 5.22 -20.43 -0.42
N ALA A 57 5.36 -21.30 0.58
CA ALA A 57 6.08 -22.56 0.41
C ALA A 57 5.34 -23.54 -0.50
N THR A 58 4.00 -23.51 -0.50
CA THR A 58 3.17 -24.50 -1.21
C THR A 58 2.82 -24.06 -2.63
N ASP A 59 2.44 -22.79 -2.80
CA ASP A 59 1.85 -22.28 -4.04
C ASP A 59 2.89 -21.56 -4.92
N TYR A 60 4.01 -21.13 -4.33
CA TYR A 60 5.04 -20.32 -4.98
C TYR A 60 6.43 -20.94 -4.92
N ASP A 61 6.55 -22.18 -4.46
CA ASP A 61 7.83 -22.90 -4.31
C ASP A 61 8.92 -22.07 -3.61
N LEU A 62 8.54 -21.29 -2.60
CA LEU A 62 9.47 -20.44 -1.84
C LEU A 62 9.75 -21.08 -0.47
N PRO A 63 10.88 -21.79 -0.29
CA PRO A 63 11.15 -22.52 0.95
C PRO A 63 11.33 -21.60 2.16
N ARG A 64 11.01 -22.11 3.36
CA ARG A 64 10.99 -21.32 4.59
C ARG A 64 12.36 -20.72 4.97
N ASP A 65 13.43 -21.46 4.75
CA ASP A 65 14.80 -20.99 4.95
C ASP A 65 15.11 -19.77 4.06
N VAL A 66 14.73 -19.83 2.77
CA VAL A 66 14.83 -18.69 1.86
C VAL A 66 13.95 -17.52 2.34
N GLN A 67 12.71 -17.77 2.74
CA GLN A 67 11.82 -16.73 3.27
C GLN A 67 12.41 -15.98 4.47
N LEU A 68 13.11 -16.69 5.37
CA LEU A 68 13.76 -16.12 6.55
C LEU A 68 14.99 -15.29 6.21
N GLU A 69 15.73 -15.64 5.15
CA GLU A 69 16.89 -14.86 4.69
C GLU A 69 16.49 -13.58 3.98
N LEU A 70 15.33 -13.55 3.31
CA LEU A 70 14.86 -12.41 2.53
C LEU A 70 14.61 -11.16 3.37
N GLY A 71 14.11 -11.30 4.60
CA GLY A 71 13.84 -10.15 5.49
C GLY A 71 15.11 -9.33 5.81
N PRO A 72 16.14 -9.96 6.41
CA PRO A 72 17.42 -9.29 6.66
C PRO A 72 18.10 -8.76 5.39
N MET A 73 18.05 -9.52 4.29
CA MET A 73 18.61 -9.07 3.01
C MET A 73 17.89 -7.84 2.46
N ARG A 74 16.57 -7.76 2.59
CA ARG A 74 15.77 -6.59 2.19
C ARG A 74 16.23 -5.34 2.94
N MET A 75 16.28 -5.40 4.27
CA MET A 75 16.67 -4.25 5.07
C MET A 75 18.10 -3.82 4.77
N LYS A 76 19.01 -4.79 4.65
CA LYS A 76 20.40 -4.50 4.23
C LYS A 76 20.43 -3.80 2.88
N LYS A 77 19.66 -4.27 1.89
CA LYS A 77 19.62 -3.66 0.55
C LYS A 77 19.01 -2.26 0.54
N ILE A 78 17.98 -2.00 1.35
CA ILE A 78 17.41 -0.66 1.50
C ILE A 78 18.46 0.33 2.03
N PHE A 79 19.19 -0.05 3.08
CA PHE A 79 20.23 0.81 3.67
C PHE A 79 21.54 0.87 2.89
N GLU A 80 21.83 -0.12 2.03
CA GLU A 80 22.92 -0.04 1.05
C GLU A 80 22.59 0.93 -0.11
N GLY A 81 21.31 1.20 -0.35
CA GLY A 81 20.86 2.16 -1.36
C GLY A 81 21.06 3.62 -0.93
N ASP A 82 20.84 4.53 -1.88
CA ASP A 82 20.77 5.95 -1.56
C ASP A 82 19.49 6.27 -0.81
N THR A 83 19.63 6.66 0.47
CA THR A 83 18.51 7.09 1.32
C THR A 83 18.43 8.61 1.44
N THR A 84 19.15 9.35 0.60
CA THR A 84 19.06 10.82 0.54
C THR A 84 17.61 11.20 0.23
N GLY A 85 17.01 12.01 1.10
CA GLY A 85 15.61 12.44 0.97
C GLY A 85 14.63 11.70 1.89
N ALA A 86 15.01 10.61 2.58
CA ALA A 86 14.12 9.93 3.52
C ALA A 86 13.61 10.87 4.63
N ASN A 87 14.48 11.74 5.15
CA ASN A 87 14.08 12.78 6.11
C ASN A 87 13.15 13.83 5.50
N ASP A 88 13.34 14.17 4.22
CA ASP A 88 12.47 15.12 3.53
C ASP A 88 11.10 14.53 3.26
N GLU A 89 11.01 13.26 2.91
CA GLU A 89 9.75 12.53 2.80
C GLU A 89 9.03 12.46 4.16
N ALA A 90 9.75 12.10 5.24
CA ALA A 90 9.16 12.09 6.58
C ALA A 90 8.60 13.47 6.98
N LEU A 91 9.36 14.54 6.72
CA LEU A 91 8.92 15.90 6.98
C LEU A 91 7.75 16.33 6.06
N GLN A 92 7.70 15.86 4.82
CA GLN A 92 6.56 16.07 3.92
C GLN A 92 5.31 15.34 4.41
N CYS A 93 5.44 14.09 4.86
CA CYS A 93 4.35 13.30 5.43
C CYS A 93 3.80 13.94 6.72
N LEU A 94 4.69 14.48 7.55
CA LEU A 94 4.35 15.21 8.77
C LEU A 94 3.90 16.65 8.52
N ARG A 95 3.90 17.11 7.25
CA ARG A 95 3.60 18.51 6.85
C ARG A 95 4.40 19.53 7.66
N LYS A 96 5.65 19.18 8.01
CA LYS A 96 6.48 19.96 8.94
C LYS A 96 7.51 20.80 8.21
N GLY A 97 7.41 22.12 8.37
CA GLY A 97 8.31 23.11 7.80
C GLY A 97 7.62 23.98 6.75
N ASP A 98 8.30 25.03 6.30
CA ASP A 98 7.73 25.99 5.37
C ASP A 98 7.44 25.35 4.01
N GLY A 99 6.26 25.62 3.47
CA GLY A 99 5.83 25.13 2.15
C GLY A 99 5.42 23.66 2.07
N ARG A 100 5.27 22.95 3.20
CA ARG A 100 4.96 21.50 3.23
C ARG A 100 3.46 21.18 3.29
N SER A 101 2.65 21.93 2.55
CA SER A 101 1.24 21.60 2.27
C SER A 101 1.16 20.50 1.21
N TRP A 102 0.10 19.68 1.22
CA TRP A 102 -0.20 18.76 0.13
C TRP A 102 -1.06 19.40 -0.97
N GLY A 103 -1.26 20.71 -0.91
CA GLY A 103 -2.11 21.46 -1.83
C GLY A 103 -3.56 21.05 -1.67
N GLU A 104 -4.24 20.75 -2.78
CA GLU A 104 -5.62 20.26 -2.76
C GLU A 104 -5.77 18.95 -1.97
N CYS A 105 -4.71 18.14 -1.88
CA CYS A 105 -4.70 16.91 -1.09
C CYS A 105 -4.62 17.15 0.42
N ASP A 106 -4.52 18.40 0.89
CA ASP A 106 -4.72 18.70 2.32
C ASP A 106 -6.15 18.36 2.77
N ASP A 107 -7.13 18.48 1.86
CA ASP A 107 -8.50 17.95 1.99
C ASP A 107 -8.72 16.87 0.92
N TYR A 108 -8.61 15.61 1.34
CA TYR A 108 -8.70 14.47 0.45
C TYR A 108 -10.07 14.38 -0.27
N ASN A 109 -11.15 14.81 0.37
CA ASN A 109 -12.48 14.82 -0.24
C ASN A 109 -12.56 15.88 -1.35
N ALA A 110 -12.00 17.07 -1.09
CA ALA A 110 -11.92 18.13 -2.10
C ALA A 110 -11.09 17.67 -3.31
N PHE A 111 -9.96 17.01 -3.08
CA PHE A 111 -9.14 16.43 -4.13
C PHE A 111 -9.90 15.41 -4.98
N VAL A 112 -10.57 14.42 -4.39
CA VAL A 112 -11.31 13.39 -5.15
C VAL A 112 -12.43 14.02 -5.98
N LYS A 113 -13.15 15.02 -5.44
CA LYS A 113 -14.18 15.76 -6.19
C LYS A 113 -13.61 16.55 -7.36
N ALA A 114 -12.46 17.20 -7.17
CA ALA A 114 -11.77 17.92 -8.23
C ALA A 114 -11.31 16.95 -9.34
N PHE A 115 -10.73 15.81 -8.95
CA PHE A 115 -10.34 14.73 -9.88
C PHE A 115 -11.52 14.23 -10.71
N VAL A 116 -12.63 13.86 -10.06
CA VAL A 116 -13.86 13.41 -10.73
C VAL A 116 -14.37 14.45 -11.73
N SER A 117 -14.38 15.72 -11.33
CA SER A 117 -14.86 16.82 -12.18
C SER A 117 -13.99 16.98 -13.43
N ALA A 118 -12.67 16.90 -13.27
CA ALA A 118 -11.72 16.96 -14.38
C ALA A 118 -11.88 15.77 -15.35
N GLU A 119 -12.04 14.55 -14.83
CA GLU A 119 -12.27 13.36 -15.67
C GLU A 119 -13.59 13.45 -16.43
N ARG A 120 -14.68 13.88 -15.79
CA ARG A 120 -15.98 14.13 -16.45
C ARG A 120 -15.85 15.18 -17.56
N GLN A 121 -15.08 16.25 -17.33
CA GLN A 121 -14.85 17.28 -18.33
C GLN A 121 -14.11 16.72 -19.55
N LYS A 122 -13.08 15.90 -19.35
CA LYS A 122 -12.37 15.22 -20.45
C LYS A 122 -13.31 14.33 -21.26
N GLN A 123 -14.15 13.55 -20.59
CA GLN A 123 -15.14 12.69 -21.25
C GLN A 123 -16.12 13.47 -22.14
N GLN A 124 -16.50 14.68 -21.74
CA GLN A 124 -17.39 15.54 -22.54
C GLN A 124 -16.70 16.12 -23.77
N LEU A 125 -15.40 16.41 -23.68
CA LEU A 125 -14.62 16.99 -24.78
C LEU A 125 -14.28 15.93 -25.84
N ASP A 126 -14.07 14.69 -25.44
CA ASP A 126 -13.79 13.57 -26.34
C ASP A 126 -15.04 12.69 -26.60
N ALA A 127 -16.13 13.29 -27.08
CA ALA A 127 -17.38 12.59 -27.38
C ALA A 127 -17.27 11.44 -28.41
N ASN A 128 -16.13 11.31 -29.09
CA ASN A 128 -15.84 10.26 -30.07
C ASN A 128 -14.96 9.09 -29.53
N SER A 129 -14.45 9.16 -28.29
CA SER A 129 -13.73 8.02 -27.71
C SER A 129 -14.70 6.94 -27.26
N GLN A 130 -14.82 5.89 -28.07
CA GLN A 130 -15.41 4.64 -27.62
C GLN A 130 -14.62 4.10 -26.41
N GLY A 131 -15.22 4.17 -25.22
CA GLY A 131 -14.75 3.47 -24.03
C GLY A 131 -13.77 4.27 -23.17
N HIS A 132 -14.26 5.30 -22.47
CA HIS A 132 -13.51 5.85 -21.35
C HIS A 132 -13.36 4.78 -20.26
N THR A 133 -12.10 4.46 -19.94
CA THR A 133 -11.77 3.50 -18.88
C THR A 133 -11.84 4.24 -17.54
N LYS A 134 -12.65 3.70 -16.61
CA LYS A 134 -12.74 4.24 -15.26
C LYS A 134 -11.42 4.06 -14.52
N LEU A 135 -11.08 5.01 -13.65
CA LEU A 135 -9.97 4.82 -12.71
C LEU A 135 -10.34 3.69 -11.74
N LYS A 136 -9.58 2.60 -11.76
CA LYS A 136 -9.72 1.53 -10.79
C LYS A 136 -8.96 1.88 -9.52
N VAL A 137 -9.65 1.88 -8.39
CA VAL A 137 -9.08 2.08 -7.07
C VAL A 137 -9.44 0.88 -6.20
N ARG A 138 -8.43 0.30 -5.54
CA ARG A 138 -8.58 -0.82 -4.60
C ARG A 138 -7.99 -0.40 -3.27
N ALA A 139 -8.83 -0.33 -2.25
CA ALA A 139 -8.42 -0.01 -0.89
C ALA A 139 -8.55 -1.26 -0.01
N TYR A 140 -7.47 -1.60 0.69
CA TYR A 140 -7.43 -2.71 1.63
C TYR A 140 -7.06 -2.16 3.00
N PHE A 141 -7.87 -2.46 4.01
CA PHE A 141 -7.69 -2.00 5.39
C PHE A 141 -7.46 -3.19 6.31
N ALA A 142 -6.69 -3.00 7.36
CA ALA A 142 -6.48 -4.05 8.35
C ALA A 142 -7.66 -4.14 9.32
N GLU A 143 -7.95 -5.34 9.83
CA GLU A 143 -8.99 -5.54 10.85
C GLU A 143 -8.66 -4.82 12.16
N SER A 144 -7.40 -4.86 12.58
CA SER A 144 -6.91 -4.28 13.83
C SER A 144 -5.91 -3.14 13.60
N ASP A 145 -6.23 -2.20 12.69
CA ASP A 145 -5.38 -1.03 12.45
C ASP A 145 -5.58 0.04 13.55
N VAL A 146 -4.58 0.20 14.42
CA VAL A 146 -4.59 1.21 15.50
C VAL A 146 -4.21 2.62 15.03
N MET A 147 -3.62 2.75 13.84
CA MET A 147 -3.13 4.04 13.31
C MET A 147 -4.19 4.73 12.44
N ILE A 148 -4.85 3.98 11.57
CA ILE A 148 -5.94 4.48 10.71
C ILE A 148 -7.30 4.28 11.41
N GLY A 149 -7.54 3.07 11.93
CA GLY A 149 -8.80 2.68 12.55
C GLY A 149 -10.00 2.66 11.60
N ALA A 150 -11.13 2.16 12.11
CA ALA A 150 -12.39 2.10 11.36
C ALA A 150 -12.91 3.47 10.91
N GLY A 151 -12.62 4.53 11.69
CA GLY A 151 -12.97 5.90 11.32
C GLY A 151 -12.21 6.39 10.08
N GLY A 152 -10.92 6.10 9.99
CA GLY A 152 -10.11 6.45 8.81
C GLY A 152 -10.53 5.67 7.57
N GLN A 153 -10.82 4.36 7.72
CA GLN A 153 -11.39 3.56 6.64
C GLN A 153 -12.69 4.18 6.10
N LYS A 154 -13.65 4.46 7.00
CA LYS A 154 -14.93 5.07 6.62
C LYS A 154 -14.74 6.41 5.92
N TYR A 155 -13.85 7.26 6.43
CA TYR A 155 -13.54 8.55 5.80
C TYR A 155 -13.04 8.38 4.35
N VAL A 156 -12.12 7.44 4.10
CA VAL A 156 -11.62 7.17 2.74
C VAL A 156 -12.74 6.67 1.84
N GLU A 157 -13.54 5.71 2.30
CA GLU A 157 -14.68 5.16 1.55
C GLU A 157 -15.69 6.25 1.16
N GLU A 158 -16.00 7.17 2.07
CA GLU A 158 -16.87 8.32 1.81
C GLU A 158 -16.26 9.30 0.81
N CYS A 159 -14.95 9.60 0.92
CA CYS A 159 -14.25 10.47 -0.03
C CYS A 159 -14.33 9.92 -1.45
N TRP A 160 -14.29 8.60 -1.62
CA TRP A 160 -14.41 7.92 -2.91
C TRP A 160 -15.86 7.65 -3.34
N GLY A 161 -16.86 8.12 -2.58
CA GLY A 161 -18.27 7.99 -2.93
C GLY A 161 -18.79 6.55 -2.93
N TRP A 162 -18.16 5.66 -2.16
CA TRP A 162 -18.36 4.21 -2.28
C TRP A 162 -19.77 3.74 -1.94
N GLN A 163 -20.38 4.25 -0.86
CA GLN A 163 -21.70 3.78 -0.41
C GLN A 163 -22.84 4.31 -1.27
N GLU A 164 -22.65 5.48 -1.88
CA GLU A 164 -23.66 6.19 -2.66
C GLU A 164 -23.47 6.01 -4.18
N ASN A 165 -22.41 5.32 -4.60
CA ASN A 165 -22.03 5.13 -6.01
C ASN A 165 -21.91 6.48 -6.78
N THR A 166 -21.48 7.53 -6.06
CA THR A 166 -21.54 8.93 -6.53
C THR A 166 -20.63 9.20 -7.74
N PHE A 167 -19.58 8.40 -7.90
CA PHE A 167 -18.55 8.57 -8.91
C PHE A 167 -18.42 7.37 -9.86
N ASP A 168 -19.42 6.50 -9.90
CA ASP A 168 -19.40 5.26 -10.68
C ASP A 168 -19.23 5.48 -12.18
N ASP A 169 -19.51 6.67 -12.70
CA ASP A 169 -19.28 7.02 -14.11
C ASP A 169 -17.80 7.18 -14.47
N VAL A 170 -16.95 7.52 -13.50
CA VAL A 170 -15.51 7.78 -13.70
C VAL A 170 -14.58 6.87 -12.89
N ILE A 171 -15.05 6.30 -11.79
CA ILE A 171 -14.24 5.53 -10.84
C ILE A 171 -14.87 4.14 -10.63
N ASP A 172 -14.03 3.11 -10.60
CA ASP A 172 -14.35 1.77 -10.08
C ASP A 172 -13.61 1.62 -8.76
N PHE A 173 -14.26 1.99 -7.65
CA PHE A 173 -13.71 1.92 -6.30
C PHE A 173 -14.19 0.65 -5.59
N LYS A 174 -13.26 -0.10 -5.01
CA LYS A 174 -13.57 -1.21 -4.09
C LYS A 174 -12.77 -1.07 -2.81
N SER A 175 -13.44 -1.32 -1.70
CA SER A 175 -12.86 -1.38 -0.36
C SER A 175 -13.05 -2.78 0.23
N ALA A 176 -12.06 -3.25 1.00
CA ALA A 176 -12.17 -4.47 1.79
C ALA A 176 -11.34 -4.36 3.08
N THR A 177 -11.87 -4.93 4.16
CA THR A 177 -11.11 -5.17 5.40
C THR A 177 -10.52 -6.57 5.36
N VAL A 178 -9.24 -6.72 5.71
CA VAL A 178 -8.48 -7.96 5.66
C VAL A 178 -8.43 -8.57 7.08
N PRO A 179 -9.13 -9.70 7.32
CA PRO A 179 -9.20 -10.30 8.65
C PRO A 179 -7.83 -10.75 9.17
N GLY A 180 -7.63 -10.68 10.48
CA GLY A 180 -6.40 -11.14 11.15
C GLY A 180 -5.16 -10.31 10.85
N THR A 181 -5.32 -9.12 10.27
CA THR A 181 -4.21 -8.19 9.97
C THR A 181 -4.28 -6.92 10.81
N ASP A 182 -3.12 -6.33 11.02
CA ASP A 182 -2.89 -5.01 11.57
C ASP A 182 -2.26 -4.08 10.52
N HIS A 183 -1.89 -2.86 10.95
CA HIS A 183 -1.36 -1.83 10.06
C HIS A 183 -0.16 -2.29 9.22
N ASP A 184 0.74 -3.09 9.81
CA ASP A 184 1.97 -3.52 9.16
C ASP A 184 1.71 -4.77 8.31
N SER A 185 1.00 -5.76 8.87
CA SER A 185 0.77 -7.07 8.25
C SER A 185 -0.25 -7.06 7.11
N VAL A 186 -1.10 -6.05 6.97
CA VAL A 186 -2.02 -5.95 5.82
C VAL A 186 -1.29 -5.86 4.48
N MET A 187 -0.12 -5.20 4.47
CA MET A 187 0.78 -5.08 3.30
C MET A 187 1.45 -6.42 2.95
N GLU A 188 1.43 -7.36 3.88
CA GLU A 188 2.03 -8.69 3.79
C GLU A 188 1.02 -9.75 3.34
N SER A 189 -0.24 -9.40 3.11
CA SER A 189 -1.27 -10.37 2.73
C SER A 189 -1.05 -10.92 1.32
N ILE A 190 -0.67 -12.21 1.21
CA ILE A 190 -0.50 -12.89 -0.09
C ILE A 190 -1.80 -12.86 -0.90
N GLU A 191 -2.94 -13.05 -0.25
CA GLU A 191 -4.25 -12.99 -0.92
C GLU A 191 -4.54 -11.60 -1.50
N VAL A 192 -4.20 -10.54 -0.77
CA VAL A 192 -4.36 -9.16 -1.27
C VAL A 192 -3.40 -8.89 -2.43
N LEU A 193 -2.14 -9.30 -2.30
CA LEU A 193 -1.13 -9.14 -3.36
C LEU A 193 -1.55 -9.88 -4.64
N GLU A 194 -2.05 -11.12 -4.53
CA GLU A 194 -2.62 -11.86 -5.67
C GLU A 194 -3.74 -11.08 -6.37
N LYS A 195 -4.72 -10.58 -5.59
CA LYS A 195 -5.84 -9.78 -6.12
C LYS A 195 -5.34 -8.51 -6.81
N LEU A 196 -4.40 -7.79 -6.17
CA LEU A 196 -3.78 -6.60 -6.74
C LEU A 196 -3.11 -6.91 -8.07
N PHE A 197 -2.33 -7.99 -8.16
CA PHE A 197 -1.66 -8.36 -9.41
C PHE A 197 -2.63 -8.76 -10.52
N ILE A 198 -3.74 -9.41 -10.19
CA ILE A 198 -4.79 -9.74 -11.14
C ILE A 198 -5.47 -8.45 -11.63
N ASP A 199 -5.77 -7.50 -10.74
CA ASP A 199 -6.41 -6.24 -11.09
C ASP A 199 -5.48 -5.30 -11.88
N VAL A 200 -4.18 -5.32 -11.59
CA VAL A 200 -3.12 -4.53 -12.24
C VAL A 200 -2.62 -5.16 -13.53
N LYS A 201 -2.97 -6.42 -13.85
CA LYS A 201 -2.80 -7.00 -15.19
C LYS A 201 -3.67 -6.23 -16.21
N GLY A 202 -3.24 -5.01 -16.51
CA GLY A 202 -3.41 -4.42 -17.82
C GLY A 202 -2.72 -5.33 -18.82
N ASN A 203 -3.38 -5.56 -19.95
CA ASN A 203 -2.68 -6.12 -21.10
C ASN A 203 -1.49 -5.20 -21.37
N LEU A 204 -0.27 -5.69 -21.11
CA LEU A 204 0.93 -5.13 -21.71
C LEU A 204 0.85 -5.45 -23.20
N THR A 205 0.11 -4.64 -23.94
CA THR A 205 0.23 -4.49 -25.39
C THR A 205 1.32 -3.48 -25.70
#